data_AF-A0A3P8C6E7-F1
#
_entry.id   AF-A0A3P8C6E7-F1
#
_cell.length_a   1.000
_cell.length_b   1.000
_cell.length_c   1.000
_cell.angle_alpha   90.00
_cell.angle_beta   90.00
_cell.angle_gamma   90.00
#
_symmetry.space_group_name_H-M   'P 1'
#
loop_
_entity.id
_entity.type
_entity.pdbx_description
1 polymer ?
#
loop_
_entity_poly.entity_id
_entity_poly.type
_entity_poly.pdbx_seq_one_letter_code
_entity_poly.pdbx_strand_id
1 'polypeptide(L)'
;MFQQVIALSPTINYRVTSSRLDLTWRFAHEIGCAVNRTRPVESAHSEIEDVVDCLRRIDTSDLLAMQRLIEERDGLMFDGILYGPPFVDEDTPHSVFVLGSSNRRMMCGSTKFEFNMDKNDSQYDIGTFLQVAHPELVRRKYLHDKEQGIPDNYLSQVVFSNNVIFGSVFTAKGSDVYLMEFGQKPNPMHASDLPFFIGVHMRNFTEDEKLIDRFYATSIINFIHGRVPSDGEPDFFFVESLTVFRCRSKIRLFTVSPLAFYILDWLPFDPAKRNYYSVEADIRKGIYPSNKLNYHYEVVDYWLRNMTSFDKALSDVLRFDLYDVIPSASTARTMASIVLFGLALLLLLFVLMAACSTLSASDPPNHEQVPLVHHKPSQITRKDTVVVSALKAR
;
A
#
# COMPACT_ATOMS: atom_id res chain seq x y z
N MET A 1 -23.43 -6.79 -7.31
CA MET A 1 -23.35 -8.11 -7.98
C MET A 1 -23.33 -9.25 -6.96
N PHE A 2 -22.49 -9.23 -5.94
CA PHE A 2 -22.47 -10.25 -4.87
C PHE A 2 -22.99 -9.70 -3.53
N GLN A 3 -23.54 -10.58 -2.68
CA GLN A 3 -24.06 -10.25 -1.34
C GLN A 3 -23.06 -10.59 -0.22
N GLN A 4 -22.15 -11.53 -0.47
CA GLN A 4 -21.22 -12.08 0.52
C GLN A 4 -19.85 -12.35 -0.13
N VAL A 5 -18.80 -12.39 0.69
CA VAL A 5 -17.43 -12.65 0.25
C VAL A 5 -16.78 -13.69 1.17
N ILE A 6 -16.08 -14.66 0.59
CA ILE A 6 -15.19 -15.58 1.31
C ILE A 6 -13.77 -15.30 0.80
N ALA A 7 -12.86 -14.87 1.67
CA ALA A 7 -11.48 -14.56 1.33
C ALA A 7 -10.51 -15.35 2.20
N LEU A 8 -9.95 -16.44 1.66
CA LEU A 8 -9.02 -17.32 2.38
C LEU A 8 -7.61 -17.02 1.91
N SER A 9 -6.73 -16.69 2.87
CA SER A 9 -5.34 -16.28 2.64
C SER A 9 -5.17 -15.18 1.58
N PRO A 10 -5.87 -14.02 1.68
CA PRO A 10 -5.81 -12.98 0.65
C PRO A 10 -4.46 -12.23 0.65
N THR A 11 -3.54 -12.63 -0.23
CA THR A 11 -2.26 -11.95 -0.51
C THR A 11 -2.43 -10.76 -1.46
N ILE A 12 -3.30 -9.83 -1.10
CA ILE A 12 -3.57 -8.69 -1.98
C ILE A 12 -2.44 -7.66 -1.89
N ASN A 13 -1.63 -7.59 -2.95
CA ASN A 13 -0.60 -6.57 -3.16
C ASN A 13 -1.04 -5.60 -4.26
N TYR A 14 -1.36 -4.37 -3.90
CA TYR A 14 -1.70 -3.34 -4.87
C TYR A 14 -0.42 -2.74 -5.47
N ARG A 15 -0.43 -2.49 -6.77
CA ARG A 15 0.69 -1.91 -7.51
C ARG A 15 0.30 -0.52 -8.00
N VAL A 16 1.32 0.32 -8.19
CA VAL A 16 1.17 1.63 -8.86
C VAL A 16 1.32 1.40 -10.36
N THR A 17 0.46 2.03 -11.16
CA THR A 17 0.39 1.83 -12.61
C THR A 17 1.72 2.12 -13.29
N SER A 18 2.39 3.22 -12.92
CA SER A 18 3.68 3.62 -13.50
C SER A 18 4.75 2.53 -13.37
N SER A 19 4.89 1.92 -12.20
CA SER A 19 5.86 0.84 -11.96
C SER A 19 5.59 -0.38 -12.84
N ARG A 20 4.33 -0.73 -13.06
CA ARG A 20 3.96 -1.87 -13.91
C ARG A 20 4.13 -1.55 -15.39
N LEU A 21 3.86 -0.33 -15.82
CA LEU A 21 4.13 0.10 -17.19
C LEU A 21 5.63 -0.01 -17.53
N ASP A 22 6.51 0.37 -16.60
CA ASP A 22 7.96 0.26 -16.80
C ASP A 22 8.41 -1.22 -16.89
N LEU A 23 7.81 -2.11 -16.08
CA LEU A 23 8.05 -3.56 -16.17
C LEU A 23 7.54 -4.14 -17.49
N THR A 24 6.33 -3.77 -17.94
CA THR A 24 5.77 -4.18 -19.23
C THR A 24 6.63 -3.69 -20.39
N TRP A 25 7.17 -2.47 -20.33
CA TRP A 25 8.06 -1.95 -21.35
C TRP A 25 9.37 -2.72 -21.44
N ARG A 26 9.97 -3.05 -20.28
CA ARG A 26 11.15 -3.91 -20.22
C ARG A 26 10.86 -5.29 -20.81
N PHE A 27 9.73 -5.89 -20.46
CA PHE A 27 9.29 -7.16 -21.02
C PHE A 27 9.15 -7.09 -22.55
N ALA A 28 8.51 -6.03 -23.06
CA ALA A 28 8.38 -5.78 -24.49
C ALA A 28 9.74 -5.65 -25.19
N HIS A 29 10.71 -5.01 -24.57
CA HIS A 29 12.07 -4.93 -25.11
C HIS A 29 12.75 -6.30 -25.20
N GLU A 30 12.69 -7.10 -24.13
CA GLU A 30 13.35 -8.41 -24.09
C GLU A 30 12.76 -9.39 -25.12
N ILE A 31 11.49 -9.22 -25.50
CA ILE A 31 10.82 -10.02 -26.54
C ILE A 31 10.87 -9.40 -27.95
N GLY A 32 11.52 -8.24 -28.11
CA GLY A 32 11.73 -7.57 -29.39
C GLY A 32 10.60 -6.66 -29.88
N CYS A 33 9.63 -6.35 -29.02
CA CYS A 33 8.52 -5.44 -29.32
C CYS A 33 8.81 -3.97 -28.98
N ALA A 34 9.82 -3.67 -28.18
CA ALA A 34 10.25 -2.31 -27.89
C ALA A 34 11.76 -2.14 -28.16
N VAL A 35 12.15 -0.97 -28.68
CA VAL A 35 13.55 -0.68 -29.03
C VAL A 35 14.40 -0.43 -27.79
N ASN A 36 13.83 0.27 -26.80
CA ASN A 36 14.54 0.66 -25.58
C ASN A 36 14.07 -0.18 -24.40
N ARG A 37 15.02 -0.60 -23.55
CA ARG A 37 14.72 -1.34 -22.31
C ARG A 37 13.93 -0.51 -21.29
N THR A 38 14.16 0.80 -21.27
CA THR A 38 13.45 1.74 -20.40
C THR A 38 12.37 2.47 -21.18
N ARG A 39 11.21 2.64 -20.54
CA ARG A 39 10.12 3.41 -21.12
C ARG A 39 10.55 4.88 -21.31
N PRO A 40 10.33 5.47 -22.49
CA PRO A 40 10.48 6.91 -22.67
C PRO A 40 9.60 7.70 -21.69
N VAL A 41 10.08 8.85 -21.20
CA VAL A 41 9.32 9.72 -20.27
C VAL A 41 8.01 10.19 -20.93
N GLU A 42 8.06 10.43 -22.23
CA GLU A 42 6.91 10.76 -23.06
C GLU A 42 6.86 9.73 -24.19
N SER A 43 6.02 8.70 -24.04
CA SER A 43 5.67 7.80 -25.15
C SER A 43 4.41 8.32 -25.81
N ALA A 44 4.45 8.50 -27.13
CA ALA A 44 3.25 8.82 -27.88
C ALA A 44 2.25 7.66 -27.77
N HIS A 45 0.94 7.96 -27.78
CA HIS A 45 -0.09 6.93 -27.70
C HIS A 45 0.09 5.84 -28.76
N SER A 46 0.44 6.24 -29.99
CA SER A 46 0.71 5.32 -31.10
C SER A 46 1.89 4.37 -30.83
N GLU A 47 2.93 4.83 -30.12
CA GLU A 47 4.07 3.97 -29.77
C GLU A 47 3.66 2.89 -28.75
N ILE A 48 2.80 3.25 -27.79
CA ILE A 48 2.25 2.31 -26.82
C ILE A 48 1.36 1.29 -27.54
N GLU A 49 0.50 1.74 -28.46
CA GLU A 49 -0.36 0.87 -29.27
C GLU A 49 0.49 -0.11 -30.10
N ASP A 50 1.55 0.36 -30.77
CA ASP A 50 2.44 -0.48 -31.57
C ASP A 50 3.12 -1.58 -30.72
N VAL A 51 3.59 -1.22 -29.51
CA VAL A 51 4.19 -2.18 -28.57
C VAL A 51 3.16 -3.23 -28.15
N VAL A 52 1.95 -2.81 -27.77
CA VAL A 52 0.87 -3.71 -27.35
C VAL A 52 0.44 -4.63 -28.49
N ASP A 53 0.31 -4.10 -29.71
CA ASP A 53 -0.07 -4.87 -30.88
C ASP A 53 1.01 -5.86 -31.32
N CYS A 54 2.29 -5.53 -31.09
CA CYS A 54 3.38 -6.48 -31.24
C CYS A 54 3.25 -7.62 -30.23
N LEU A 55 3.10 -7.29 -28.93
CA LEU A 55 2.98 -8.30 -27.86
C LEU A 55 1.82 -9.27 -28.10
N ARG A 56 0.68 -8.78 -28.60
CA ARG A 56 -0.50 -9.59 -28.93
C ARG A 56 -0.28 -10.60 -30.07
N ARG A 57 0.77 -10.42 -30.89
CA ARG A 57 1.10 -11.32 -32.00
C ARG A 57 2.12 -12.40 -31.61
N ILE A 58 2.77 -12.26 -30.45
CA ILE A 58 3.74 -13.25 -29.97
C ILE A 58 3.00 -14.46 -29.38
N ASP A 59 3.56 -15.65 -29.56
CA ASP A 59 3.00 -16.87 -28.99
C ASP A 59 2.98 -16.78 -27.46
N THR A 60 1.89 -17.24 -26.85
CA THR A 60 1.74 -17.18 -25.38
C THR A 60 2.82 -17.97 -24.65
N SER A 61 3.34 -19.05 -25.24
CA SER A 61 4.42 -19.85 -24.65
C SER A 61 5.73 -19.06 -24.61
N ASP A 62 6.01 -18.27 -25.65
CA ASP A 62 7.19 -17.40 -25.71
C ASP A 62 7.08 -16.25 -24.71
N LEU A 63 5.89 -15.64 -24.61
CA LEU A 63 5.60 -14.63 -23.58
C LEU A 63 5.85 -15.18 -22.17
N LEU A 64 5.35 -16.39 -21.89
CA LEU A 64 5.51 -17.04 -20.58
C LEU A 64 6.96 -17.43 -20.30
N ALA A 65 7.67 -17.96 -21.30
CA ALA A 65 9.09 -18.30 -21.18
C ALA A 65 9.93 -17.05 -20.87
N MET A 66 9.65 -15.93 -21.54
CA MET A 66 10.32 -14.66 -21.28
C MET A 66 9.98 -14.10 -19.90
N GLN A 67 8.72 -14.20 -19.46
CA GLN A 67 8.30 -13.77 -18.12
C GLN A 67 9.12 -14.51 -17.06
N ARG A 68 9.17 -15.84 -17.14
CA ARG A 68 9.95 -16.68 -16.21
C ARG A 68 11.43 -16.34 -16.24
N LEU A 69 12.00 -16.13 -17.43
CA LEU A 69 13.40 -15.75 -17.55
C LEU A 69 13.71 -14.43 -16.83
N ILE A 70 12.84 -13.42 -16.95
CA ILE A 70 12.99 -12.14 -16.27
C ILE A 70 12.81 -12.29 -14.75
N GLU A 71 11.81 -13.06 -14.31
CA GLU A 71 11.58 -13.34 -12.89
C GLU A 71 12.80 -14.03 -12.25
N GLU A 72 13.35 -15.06 -12.88
CA GLU A 72 14.50 -15.82 -12.38
C GLU A 72 15.82 -15.03 -12.45
N ARG A 73 16.06 -14.32 -13.55
CA ARG A 73 17.31 -13.58 -13.78
C ARG A 73 17.37 -12.29 -12.98
N ASP A 74 16.26 -11.55 -12.93
CA ASP A 74 16.22 -10.17 -12.44
C ASP A 74 15.47 -10.01 -11.12
N GLY A 75 14.77 -11.06 -10.65
CA GLY A 75 13.94 -10.99 -9.45
C GLY A 75 12.70 -10.09 -9.61
N LEU A 76 12.29 -9.80 -10.84
CA LEU A 76 11.16 -8.91 -11.14
C LEU A 76 9.87 -9.71 -11.28
N MET A 77 8.99 -9.60 -10.29
CA MET A 77 7.74 -10.33 -10.23
C MET A 77 6.66 -9.67 -11.09
N PHE A 78 6.03 -10.45 -11.98
CA PHE A 78 4.84 -10.03 -12.73
C PHE A 78 3.58 -10.34 -11.91
N ASP A 79 3.42 -9.61 -10.81
CA ASP A 79 2.35 -9.81 -9.84
C ASP A 79 1.59 -8.52 -9.47
N GLY A 80 0.60 -8.70 -8.60
CA GLY A 80 -0.15 -7.63 -7.96
C GLY A 80 -1.38 -7.14 -8.73
N ILE A 81 -2.13 -6.26 -8.08
CA ILE A 81 -3.39 -5.72 -8.60
C ILE A 81 -3.20 -4.25 -8.97
N LEU A 82 -3.54 -3.92 -10.22
CA LEU A 82 -3.70 -2.55 -10.69
C LEU A 82 -5.17 -2.16 -10.67
N TYR A 83 -5.46 -0.94 -10.23
CA TYR A 83 -6.77 -0.33 -10.43
C TYR A 83 -6.87 0.20 -11.85
N GLY A 84 -8.04 0.04 -12.46
CA GLY A 84 -8.27 0.39 -13.86
C GLY A 84 -9.75 0.66 -14.17
N PRO A 85 -10.06 1.67 -15.01
CA PRO A 85 -11.40 1.94 -15.48
C PRO A 85 -12.03 0.75 -16.23
N PRO A 86 -13.37 0.60 -16.23
CA PRO A 86 -14.35 1.49 -15.60
C PRO A 86 -14.61 1.17 -14.11
N PHE A 87 -13.88 0.23 -13.50
CA PHE A 87 -14.20 -0.28 -12.17
C PHE A 87 -13.65 0.60 -11.04
N VAL A 88 -12.41 1.05 -11.18
CA VAL A 88 -11.72 1.92 -10.22
C VAL A 88 -10.81 2.86 -11.00
N ASP A 89 -10.72 4.12 -10.63
CA ASP A 89 -9.78 5.05 -11.26
C ASP A 89 -8.35 4.58 -11.02
N GLU A 90 -7.48 4.75 -12.02
CA GLU A 90 -6.07 4.39 -11.91
C GLU A 90 -5.42 5.10 -10.72
N ASP A 91 -4.53 4.38 -10.03
CA ASP A 91 -3.79 4.89 -8.86
C ASP A 91 -4.68 5.41 -7.71
N THR A 92 -5.96 5.01 -7.66
CA THR A 92 -6.82 5.27 -6.49
C THR A 92 -6.11 4.77 -5.22
N PRO A 93 -5.96 5.61 -4.18
CA PRO A 93 -5.34 5.17 -2.93
C PRO A 93 -6.11 3.98 -2.35
N HIS A 94 -5.37 2.95 -1.93
CA HIS A 94 -5.95 1.70 -1.43
C HIS A 94 -6.91 1.96 -0.26
N SER A 95 -6.55 2.86 0.64
CA SER A 95 -7.40 3.30 1.74
C SER A 95 -8.73 3.89 1.27
N VAL A 96 -8.72 4.69 0.20
CA VAL A 96 -9.93 5.26 -0.42
C VAL A 96 -10.78 4.15 -1.04
N PHE A 97 -10.17 3.21 -1.76
CA PHE A 97 -10.89 2.07 -2.34
C PHE A 97 -11.58 1.21 -1.28
N VAL A 98 -10.84 0.82 -0.22
CA VAL A 98 -11.39 -0.03 0.85
C VAL A 98 -12.49 0.71 1.61
N LEU A 99 -12.26 1.97 1.99
CA LEU A 99 -13.26 2.79 2.67
C LEU A 99 -14.47 3.10 1.79
N GLY A 100 -14.31 3.17 0.46
CA GLY A 100 -15.40 3.34 -0.50
C GLY A 100 -16.17 2.05 -0.81
N SER A 101 -15.63 0.88 -0.49
CA SER A 101 -16.24 -0.41 -0.82
C SER A 101 -17.62 -0.59 -0.16
N SER A 102 -18.62 -1.06 -0.91
CA SER A 102 -19.94 -1.34 -0.33
C SER A 102 -19.89 -2.41 0.76
N ASN A 103 -20.72 -2.32 1.80
CA ASN A 103 -20.75 -3.28 2.89
C ASN A 103 -21.17 -4.68 2.40
N ARG A 104 -20.45 -5.72 2.84
CA ARG A 104 -20.75 -7.12 2.54
C ARG A 104 -20.51 -7.97 3.76
N ARG A 105 -21.32 -9.02 3.95
CA ARG A 105 -20.97 -10.06 4.92
C ARG A 105 -19.71 -10.75 4.42
N MET A 106 -18.76 -11.02 5.31
CA MET A 106 -17.45 -11.55 4.94
C MET A 106 -17.06 -12.72 5.84
N MET A 107 -16.59 -13.79 5.23
CA MET A 107 -15.78 -14.79 5.89
C MET A 107 -14.35 -14.59 5.40
N CYS A 108 -13.38 -14.54 6.31
CA CYS A 108 -11.99 -14.44 5.93
C CYS A 108 -11.09 -15.24 6.86
N GLY A 109 -9.88 -15.53 6.41
CA GLY A 109 -8.95 -16.26 7.24
C GLY A 109 -7.58 -16.43 6.62
N SER A 110 -6.74 -17.12 7.36
CA SER A 110 -5.39 -17.48 6.96
C SER A 110 -5.03 -18.84 7.53
N THR A 111 -3.91 -19.38 7.09
CA THR A 111 -3.21 -20.45 7.79
C THR A 111 -2.27 -19.87 8.84
N LYS A 112 -1.96 -20.64 9.88
CA LYS A 112 -1.14 -20.17 11.02
C LYS A 112 0.30 -19.83 10.63
N PHE A 113 0.87 -20.59 9.70
CA PHE A 113 2.22 -20.38 9.16
C PHE A 113 2.13 -20.02 7.66
N GLU A 114 1.23 -19.10 7.35
CA GLU A 114 1.02 -18.50 6.02
C GLU A 114 2.35 -18.09 5.38
N PHE A 115 2.68 -18.55 4.18
CA PHE A 115 3.95 -18.23 3.47
C PHE A 115 5.26 -18.30 4.29
N ASN A 116 5.32 -18.97 5.44
CA ASN A 116 6.51 -19.06 6.30
C ASN A 116 7.60 -20.01 5.78
N MET A 117 7.62 -20.25 4.46
CA MET A 117 8.53 -21.17 3.78
C MET A 117 9.79 -20.49 3.25
N ASP A 118 9.69 -19.22 2.82
CA ASP A 118 10.79 -18.47 2.21
C ASP A 118 11.30 -17.38 3.14
N LYS A 119 12.57 -17.42 3.54
CA LYS A 119 13.13 -16.45 4.50
C LYS A 119 13.57 -15.12 3.85
N ASN A 120 13.54 -15.02 2.53
CA ASN A 120 14.06 -13.85 1.84
C ASN A 120 12.97 -12.83 1.50
N ASP A 121 12.66 -11.97 2.45
CA ASP A 121 11.69 -10.88 2.21
C ASP A 121 12.21 -9.81 1.24
N SER A 122 13.53 -9.75 0.98
CA SER A 122 14.11 -8.69 0.17
C SER A 122 13.63 -8.69 -1.29
N GLN A 123 13.07 -9.79 -1.79
CA GLN A 123 12.52 -9.86 -3.15
C GLN A 123 11.17 -9.17 -3.31
N TYR A 124 10.47 -8.84 -2.21
CA TYR A 124 9.13 -8.26 -2.29
C TYR A 124 9.15 -6.74 -2.28
N ASP A 125 8.17 -6.13 -2.95
CA ASP A 125 7.94 -4.69 -2.83
C ASP A 125 7.27 -4.39 -1.48
N ILE A 126 8.10 -4.22 -0.45
CA ILE A 126 7.69 -4.06 0.94
C ILE A 126 6.81 -2.81 1.15
N GLY A 127 5.65 -3.00 1.79
CA GLY A 127 4.71 -1.93 2.13
C GLY A 127 3.74 -1.55 1.01
N THR A 128 3.86 -2.15 -0.18
CA THR A 128 2.99 -1.84 -1.33
C THR A 128 1.52 -2.18 -1.12
N PHE A 129 1.20 -3.19 -0.31
CA PHE A 129 -0.19 -3.52 0.02
C PHE A 129 -0.93 -2.37 0.73
N LEU A 130 -0.20 -1.48 1.40
CA LEU A 130 -0.74 -0.26 2.02
C LEU A 130 -0.68 0.96 1.08
N GLN A 131 0.00 0.84 -0.06
CA GLN A 131 0.35 1.97 -0.95
C GLN A 131 0.96 3.15 -0.18
N VAL A 132 1.99 2.85 0.63
CA VAL A 132 2.75 3.87 1.38
C VAL A 132 3.31 4.96 0.47
N ALA A 133 3.42 6.18 0.98
CA ALA A 133 3.92 7.32 0.22
C ALA A 133 5.45 7.25 -0.02
N HIS A 134 6.19 6.62 0.90
CA HIS A 134 7.65 6.53 0.87
C HIS A 134 8.13 5.07 0.85
N PRO A 135 7.87 4.30 -0.23
CA PRO A 135 8.12 2.86 -0.29
C PRO A 135 9.58 2.48 0.01
N GLU A 136 10.56 3.25 -0.48
CA GLU A 136 11.99 2.96 -0.24
C GLU A 136 12.42 3.15 1.23
N LEU A 137 11.86 4.14 1.91
CA LEU A 137 12.14 4.38 3.33
C LEU A 137 11.44 3.34 4.21
N VAL A 138 10.19 3.02 3.88
CA VAL A 138 9.41 1.94 4.50
C VAL A 138 10.11 0.59 4.35
N ARG A 139 10.59 0.26 3.15
CA ARG A 139 11.34 -0.96 2.88
C ARG A 139 12.63 -1.05 3.71
N ARG A 140 13.43 0.03 3.76
CA ARG A 140 14.65 0.05 4.57
C ARG A 140 14.38 -0.16 6.05
N LYS A 141 13.39 0.54 6.60
CA LYS A 141 12.97 0.36 7.99
C LYS A 141 12.50 -1.07 8.24
N TYR A 142 11.68 -1.63 7.34
CA TYR A 142 11.22 -3.01 7.47
C TYR A 142 12.36 -4.01 7.53
N LEU A 143 13.30 -3.93 6.60
CA LEU A 143 14.42 -4.88 6.57
C LEU A 143 15.29 -4.75 7.82
N HIS A 144 15.51 -3.53 8.32
CA HIS A 144 16.19 -3.29 9.58
C HIS A 144 15.45 -3.92 10.77
N ASP A 145 14.15 -3.66 10.90
CA ASP A 145 13.36 -4.21 12.00
C ASP A 145 13.20 -5.74 11.89
N LYS A 146 13.20 -6.28 10.66
CA LYS A 146 13.19 -7.72 10.40
C LYS A 146 14.43 -8.40 10.99
N GLU A 147 15.60 -7.79 10.88
CA GLU A 147 16.83 -8.24 11.55
C GLU A 147 16.72 -8.18 13.08
N GLN A 148 15.90 -7.26 13.62
CA GLN A 148 15.62 -7.16 15.06
C GLN A 148 14.57 -8.16 15.56
N GLY A 149 14.03 -9.02 14.68
CA GLY A 149 13.19 -10.15 15.08
C GLY A 149 11.69 -9.96 14.89
N ILE A 150 11.25 -9.15 13.91
CA ILE A 150 9.82 -9.16 13.53
C ILE A 150 9.40 -10.58 13.10
N PRO A 151 8.30 -11.13 13.66
CA PRO A 151 7.82 -12.47 13.36
C PRO A 151 7.23 -12.55 11.93
N ASP A 152 7.14 -13.78 11.42
CA ASP A 152 6.51 -14.15 10.14
C ASP A 152 7.12 -13.49 8.89
N ASN A 153 6.99 -14.15 7.74
CA ASN A 153 7.49 -13.59 6.49
C ASN A 153 6.60 -12.46 5.98
N TYR A 154 7.14 -11.60 5.11
CA TYR A 154 6.43 -10.42 4.62
C TYR A 154 5.03 -10.75 4.08
N LEU A 155 4.90 -11.77 3.22
CA LEU A 155 3.61 -12.15 2.65
C LEU A 155 2.60 -12.63 3.70
N SER A 156 3.04 -13.32 4.74
CA SER A 156 2.21 -13.71 5.89
C SER A 156 1.63 -12.46 6.55
N GLN A 157 2.51 -11.47 6.79
CA GLN A 157 2.13 -10.22 7.43
C GLN A 157 1.14 -9.42 6.58
N VAL A 158 1.26 -9.46 5.26
CA VAL A 158 0.29 -8.89 4.31
C VAL A 158 -1.08 -9.55 4.47
N VAL A 159 -1.15 -10.89 4.48
CA VAL A 159 -2.41 -11.63 4.66
C VAL A 159 -3.09 -11.27 5.98
N PHE A 160 -2.34 -11.32 7.08
CA PHE A 160 -2.87 -11.03 8.42
C PHE A 160 -3.39 -9.60 8.52
N SER A 161 -2.65 -8.64 7.95
CA SER A 161 -3.04 -7.23 7.92
C SER A 161 -4.28 -7.00 7.06
N ASN A 162 -4.37 -7.61 5.87
CA ASN A 162 -5.53 -7.50 4.99
C ASN A 162 -6.81 -8.05 5.63
N ASN A 163 -6.73 -9.19 6.32
CA ASN A 163 -7.86 -9.74 7.07
C ASN A 163 -8.41 -8.73 8.09
N VAL A 164 -7.53 -8.03 8.82
CA VAL A 164 -7.94 -7.00 9.78
C VAL A 164 -8.44 -5.72 9.11
N ILE A 165 -7.80 -5.26 8.03
CA ILE A 165 -8.22 -4.05 7.28
C ILE A 165 -9.66 -4.22 6.77
N PHE A 166 -9.90 -5.26 5.95
CA PHE A 166 -11.22 -5.48 5.36
C PHE A 166 -12.25 -5.86 6.41
N GLY A 167 -11.88 -6.71 7.37
CA GLY A 167 -12.78 -7.09 8.46
C GLY A 167 -13.22 -5.89 9.30
N SER A 168 -12.32 -4.98 9.62
CA SER A 168 -12.64 -3.76 10.37
C SER A 168 -13.55 -2.82 9.58
N VAL A 169 -13.26 -2.63 8.30
CA VAL A 169 -14.04 -1.72 7.43
C VAL A 169 -15.46 -2.23 7.21
N PHE A 170 -15.64 -3.52 6.99
CA PHE A 170 -16.99 -4.08 6.81
C PHE A 170 -17.76 -4.15 8.12
N THR A 171 -17.11 -4.46 9.24
CA THR A 171 -17.73 -4.38 10.57
C THR A 171 -18.20 -2.96 10.89
N ALA A 172 -17.37 -1.95 10.62
CA ALA A 172 -17.73 -0.54 10.84
C ALA A 172 -18.92 -0.08 9.98
N LYS A 173 -19.20 -0.76 8.87
CA LYS A 173 -20.37 -0.54 7.99
C LYS A 173 -21.57 -1.43 8.35
N GLY A 174 -21.53 -2.11 9.49
CA GLY A 174 -22.63 -2.92 10.01
C GLY A 174 -22.77 -4.32 9.40
N SER A 175 -21.72 -4.83 8.73
CA SER A 175 -21.73 -6.22 8.25
C SER A 175 -21.27 -7.20 9.33
N ASP A 176 -21.83 -8.41 9.31
CA ASP A 176 -21.21 -9.54 10.00
C ASP A 176 -19.95 -9.99 9.27
N VAL A 177 -18.84 -10.00 9.98
CA VAL A 177 -17.55 -10.52 9.52
C VAL A 177 -17.16 -11.69 10.39
N TYR A 178 -16.66 -12.77 9.80
CA TYR A 178 -16.19 -13.95 10.49
C TYR A 178 -14.74 -14.21 10.11
N LEU A 179 -13.82 -14.09 11.09
CA LEU A 179 -12.39 -14.31 10.89
C LEU A 179 -11.99 -15.68 11.46
N MET A 180 -11.22 -16.46 10.71
CA MET A 180 -10.65 -17.74 11.16
C MET A 180 -9.16 -17.88 10.90
N GLU A 181 -8.52 -18.79 11.62
CA GLU A 181 -7.13 -19.20 11.41
C GLU A 181 -7.05 -20.72 11.38
N PHE A 182 -6.55 -21.28 10.29
CA PHE A 182 -6.28 -22.70 10.18
C PHE A 182 -4.96 -23.05 10.88
N GLY A 183 -5.04 -23.86 11.93
CA GLY A 183 -3.91 -24.23 12.79
C GLY A 183 -3.59 -25.73 12.84
N GLN A 184 -4.24 -26.55 12.02
CA GLN A 184 -4.12 -28.01 12.13
C GLN A 184 -2.70 -28.51 11.86
N LYS A 185 -2.20 -29.30 12.82
CA LYS A 185 -0.91 -29.99 12.72
C LYS A 185 -0.98 -31.17 11.75
N PRO A 186 0.15 -31.56 11.12
CA PRO A 186 1.50 -31.05 11.37
C PRO A 186 1.86 -29.78 10.59
N ASN A 187 1.08 -29.40 9.57
CA ASN A 187 1.54 -28.46 8.56
C ASN A 187 0.49 -27.39 8.22
N PRO A 188 0.24 -26.38 9.08
CA PRO A 188 -0.71 -25.31 8.80
C PRO A 188 -0.06 -24.18 7.99
N MET A 189 0.45 -24.52 6.80
CA MET A 189 1.03 -23.56 5.85
C MET A 189 0.01 -23.17 4.77
N HIS A 190 0.36 -22.20 3.93
CA HIS A 190 -0.47 -21.72 2.82
C HIS A 190 -1.07 -22.90 2.02
N ALA A 191 -2.36 -22.81 1.72
CA ALA A 191 -3.15 -23.80 0.97
C ALA A 191 -3.30 -25.19 1.63
N SER A 192 -2.84 -25.38 2.86
CA SER A 192 -2.96 -26.66 3.57
C SER A 192 -4.38 -26.94 4.10
N ASP A 193 -5.25 -25.93 4.04
CA ASP A 193 -6.68 -25.99 4.33
C ASP A 193 -7.55 -26.37 3.11
N LEU A 194 -7.02 -26.26 1.88
CA LEU A 194 -7.75 -26.60 0.64
C LEU A 194 -8.40 -28.01 0.65
N PRO A 195 -7.76 -29.06 1.19
CA PRO A 195 -8.37 -30.39 1.22
C PRO A 195 -9.73 -30.45 1.92
N PHE A 196 -10.02 -29.53 2.84
CA PHE A 196 -11.24 -29.53 3.66
C PHE A 196 -12.42 -28.77 3.05
N PHE A 197 -12.19 -27.96 2.00
CA PHE A 197 -13.27 -27.18 1.38
C PHE A 197 -13.31 -27.24 -0.15
N ILE A 198 -12.23 -27.63 -0.82
CA ILE A 198 -12.21 -27.90 -2.28
C ILE A 198 -12.36 -29.41 -2.55
N GLY A 199 -12.14 -30.27 -1.55
CA GLY A 199 -12.24 -31.72 -1.70
C GLY A 199 -11.06 -32.36 -2.42
N VAL A 200 -9.89 -31.71 -2.41
CA VAL A 200 -8.64 -32.27 -2.96
C VAL A 200 -8.06 -33.27 -1.95
N HIS A 201 -8.70 -34.42 -1.81
CA HIS A 201 -8.28 -35.45 -0.85
C HIS A 201 -7.14 -36.29 -1.42
N MET A 202 -5.93 -36.14 -0.88
CA MET A 202 -4.77 -36.99 -1.24
C MET A 202 -4.67 -38.26 -0.40
N ARG A 203 -5.45 -38.37 0.69
CA ARG A 203 -5.48 -39.51 1.61
C ARG A 203 -6.75 -39.51 2.46
N ASN A 204 -6.94 -40.59 3.21
CA ASN A 204 -7.97 -40.66 4.25
C ASN A 204 -7.64 -39.69 5.39
N PHE A 205 -8.67 -39.01 5.90
CA PHE A 205 -8.58 -38.14 7.07
C PHE A 205 -8.52 -38.93 8.37
N THR A 206 -7.69 -38.45 9.29
CA THR A 206 -7.71 -38.82 10.71
C THR A 206 -9.00 -38.33 11.37
N GLU A 207 -9.31 -38.78 12.58
CA GLU A 207 -10.50 -38.31 13.30
C GLU A 207 -10.47 -36.80 13.58
N ASP A 208 -9.29 -36.24 13.90
CA ASP A 208 -9.11 -34.80 14.08
C ASP A 208 -9.39 -34.02 12.77
N GLU A 209 -8.94 -34.56 11.65
CA GLU A 209 -9.15 -33.97 10.33
C GLU A 209 -10.59 -34.09 9.83
N LYS A 210 -11.30 -35.19 10.17
CA LYS A 210 -12.74 -35.32 9.89
C LYS A 210 -13.56 -34.27 10.63
N LEU A 211 -13.13 -33.87 11.83
CA LEU A 211 -13.76 -32.77 12.55
C LEU A 211 -13.56 -31.44 11.82
N ILE A 212 -12.36 -31.19 11.30
CA ILE A 212 -12.05 -29.98 10.54
C ILE A 212 -12.77 -29.96 9.19
N ASP A 213 -12.79 -31.08 8.48
CA ASP A 213 -13.52 -31.27 7.23
C ASP A 213 -15.00 -30.90 7.41
N ARG A 214 -15.63 -31.45 8.44
CA ARG A 214 -17.00 -31.09 8.83
C ARG A 214 -17.13 -29.61 9.14
N PHE A 215 -16.21 -29.03 9.94
CA PHE A 215 -16.24 -27.60 10.24
C PHE A 215 -16.24 -26.75 8.97
N TYR A 216 -15.35 -27.01 8.02
CA TYR A 216 -15.27 -26.25 6.77
C TYR A 216 -16.54 -26.41 5.93
N ALA A 217 -16.97 -27.65 5.71
CA ALA A 217 -18.18 -27.95 4.95
C ALA A 217 -19.41 -27.23 5.52
N THR A 218 -19.64 -27.38 6.83
CA THR A 218 -20.77 -26.77 7.53
C THR A 218 -20.67 -25.24 7.50
N SER A 219 -19.51 -24.67 7.88
CA SER A 219 -19.35 -23.23 8.02
C SER A 219 -19.47 -22.47 6.71
N ILE A 220 -18.84 -22.97 5.65
CA ILE A 220 -18.88 -22.35 4.33
C ILE A 220 -20.29 -22.43 3.74
N ILE A 221 -20.95 -23.60 3.83
CA ILE A 221 -22.31 -23.78 3.30
C ILE A 221 -23.29 -22.88 4.06
N ASN A 222 -23.23 -22.87 5.39
CA ASN A 222 -24.08 -21.99 6.20
C ASN A 222 -23.88 -20.53 5.81
N PHE A 223 -22.62 -20.09 5.68
CA PHE A 223 -22.32 -18.73 5.28
C PHE A 223 -22.88 -18.40 3.89
N ILE A 224 -22.70 -19.26 2.88
CA ILE A 224 -23.24 -19.06 1.51
C ILE A 224 -24.78 -18.97 1.51
N HIS A 225 -25.46 -19.67 2.43
CA HIS A 225 -26.90 -19.58 2.61
C HIS A 225 -27.37 -18.40 3.45
N GLY A 226 -26.46 -17.50 3.82
CA GLY A 226 -26.79 -16.33 4.64
C GLY A 226 -27.03 -16.65 6.12
N ARG A 227 -26.68 -17.85 6.59
CA ARG A 227 -26.75 -18.24 8.02
C ARG A 227 -25.48 -17.78 8.76
N VAL A 228 -25.45 -17.96 10.08
CA VAL A 228 -24.20 -17.84 10.85
C VAL A 228 -23.36 -19.09 10.55
N PRO A 229 -22.04 -19.00 10.35
CA PRO A 229 -21.22 -20.16 10.00
C PRO A 229 -21.39 -21.35 10.96
N SER A 230 -21.54 -21.09 12.26
CA SER A 230 -21.76 -22.13 13.28
C SER A 230 -23.20 -22.66 13.39
N ASP A 231 -24.15 -22.24 12.54
CA ASP A 231 -25.56 -22.63 12.63
C ASP A 231 -25.81 -24.08 12.21
N GLY A 232 -25.60 -25.04 13.12
CA GLY A 232 -25.98 -26.45 12.94
C GLY A 232 -25.45 -27.11 11.66
N GLU A 233 -25.82 -28.38 11.43
CA GLU A 233 -25.49 -29.04 10.17
C GLU A 233 -26.38 -28.51 9.04
N PRO A 234 -25.84 -28.29 7.82
CA PRO A 234 -26.66 -27.88 6.69
C PRO A 234 -27.69 -28.97 6.35
N ASP A 235 -28.91 -28.56 5.97
CA ASP A 235 -30.03 -29.46 5.69
C ASP A 235 -29.75 -30.51 4.58
N PHE A 236 -28.66 -30.33 3.82
CA PHE A 236 -28.23 -31.19 2.71
C PHE A 236 -27.45 -32.45 3.10
N PHE A 237 -26.88 -32.55 4.31
CA PHE A 237 -26.09 -33.71 4.71
C PHE A 237 -26.91 -34.93 5.17
N PHE A 238 -28.25 -34.82 5.19
CA PHE A 238 -29.16 -35.96 5.35
C PHE A 238 -29.50 -36.61 3.99
N VAL A 239 -28.51 -37.04 3.23
CA VAL A 239 -28.71 -38.01 2.13
C VAL A 239 -27.71 -39.16 2.26
N GLU A 240 -27.60 -39.76 3.44
CA GLU A 240 -27.07 -41.13 3.55
C GLU A 240 -28.18 -42.14 3.20
N SER A 241 -28.03 -42.76 2.03
CA SER A 241 -28.67 -44.01 1.58
C SER A 241 -30.10 -44.27 2.08
N LEU A 242 -31.09 -43.79 1.34
CA LEU A 242 -32.46 -44.31 1.40
C LEU A 242 -32.49 -45.69 0.73
N THR A 243 -31.90 -46.70 1.38
CA THR A 243 -32.28 -48.08 1.11
C THR A 243 -33.63 -48.28 1.80
N VAL A 244 -34.71 -48.20 1.01
CA VAL A 244 -36.08 -48.47 1.42
C VAL A 244 -36.18 -49.93 1.88
N PHE A 245 -35.92 -50.20 3.16
CA PHE A 245 -36.42 -51.40 3.81
C PHE A 245 -37.80 -51.10 4.38
N ARG A 246 -38.82 -51.45 3.60
CA ARG A 246 -40.20 -51.56 4.06
C ARG A 246 -40.26 -52.72 5.04
N CYS A 247 -40.18 -52.46 6.34
CA CYS A 247 -40.58 -53.44 7.35
C CYS A 247 -41.30 -52.78 8.52
N ARG A 248 -42.44 -53.37 8.87
CA ARG A 248 -43.40 -52.93 9.87
C ARG A 248 -42.77 -52.79 11.26
N SER A 249 -43.25 -51.79 12.00
CA SER A 249 -43.29 -51.73 13.47
C SER A 249 -41.96 -51.95 14.21
N LYS A 250 -41.26 -50.86 14.52
CA LYS A 250 -40.54 -50.65 15.80
C LYS A 250 -40.01 -49.21 15.85
N ILE A 251 -40.39 -48.46 16.87
CA ILE A 251 -39.80 -47.18 17.23
C ILE A 251 -38.32 -47.45 17.52
N ARG A 252 -37.41 -46.96 16.67
CA ARG A 252 -35.99 -46.85 16.99
C ARG A 252 -35.76 -45.45 17.54
N LEU A 253 -35.34 -45.36 18.80
CA LEU A 253 -34.66 -44.17 19.29
C LEU A 253 -33.43 -43.96 18.40
N PHE A 254 -33.36 -42.82 17.74
CA PHE A 254 -32.12 -42.36 17.12
C PHE A 254 -31.16 -42.02 18.24
N THR A 255 -30.14 -42.86 18.44
CA THR A 255 -28.96 -42.48 19.23
C THR A 255 -28.24 -41.40 18.43
N VAL A 256 -28.43 -40.14 18.82
CA VAL A 256 -27.63 -39.02 18.33
C VAL A 256 -26.19 -39.32 18.69
N SER A 257 -25.32 -39.43 17.68
CA SER A 257 -23.90 -39.67 17.89
C SER A 257 -23.33 -38.58 18.83
N PRO A 258 -22.51 -38.90 19.85
CA PRO A 258 -21.93 -37.93 20.78
C PRO A 258 -21.03 -36.88 20.11
N LEU A 259 -20.73 -37.03 18.82
CA LEU A 259 -19.95 -36.10 18.01
C LEU A 259 -20.75 -34.92 17.44
N ALA A 260 -22.05 -34.81 17.73
CA ALA A 260 -22.96 -33.82 17.15
C ALA A 260 -22.85 -32.38 17.69
N PHE A 261 -21.83 -32.02 18.47
CA PHE A 261 -21.87 -30.79 19.31
C PHE A 261 -20.61 -29.90 19.33
N TYR A 262 -19.75 -29.91 18.31
CA TYR A 262 -18.44 -29.24 18.43
C TYR A 262 -18.11 -28.15 17.41
N ILE A 263 -19.11 -27.47 16.83
CA ILE A 263 -18.91 -26.12 16.31
C ILE A 263 -19.50 -25.16 17.35
N LEU A 264 -18.63 -24.65 18.24
CA LEU A 264 -18.99 -23.62 19.21
C LEU A 264 -19.33 -22.31 18.48
N ASP A 265 -20.18 -21.48 19.09
CA ASP A 265 -20.64 -20.19 18.53
C ASP A 265 -19.49 -19.39 17.91
N TRP A 266 -19.37 -19.35 16.58
CA TRP A 266 -18.36 -18.56 15.90
C TRP A 266 -18.79 -17.09 15.97
N LEU A 267 -18.13 -16.33 16.84
CA LEU A 267 -18.49 -14.95 17.08
C LEU A 267 -18.11 -14.07 15.89
N PRO A 268 -18.95 -13.08 15.52
CA PRO A 268 -18.55 -12.03 14.60
C PRO A 268 -17.26 -11.32 15.05
N PHE A 269 -16.48 -10.87 14.09
CA PHE A 269 -15.21 -10.16 14.29
C PHE A 269 -15.47 -8.81 14.95
N ASP A 270 -14.83 -8.60 16.10
CA ASP A 270 -14.78 -7.36 16.85
C ASP A 270 -13.39 -6.73 16.64
N PRO A 271 -13.26 -5.62 15.89
CA PRO A 271 -11.98 -5.00 15.61
C PRO A 271 -11.17 -4.59 16.85
N ALA A 272 -11.84 -4.30 17.97
CA ALA A 272 -11.17 -3.92 19.20
C ALA A 272 -10.51 -5.12 19.90
N LYS A 273 -11.10 -6.32 19.76
CA LYS A 273 -10.60 -7.57 20.36
C LYS A 273 -9.75 -8.40 19.39
N ARG A 274 -9.93 -8.17 18.09
CA ARG A 274 -9.39 -9.01 17.00
C ARG A 274 -9.63 -10.49 17.28
N ASN A 275 -10.87 -10.83 17.65
CA ASN A 275 -11.24 -12.22 17.86
C ASN A 275 -11.25 -12.97 16.53
N TYR A 276 -10.90 -14.24 16.59
CA TYR A 276 -10.89 -15.12 15.44
C TYR A 276 -11.24 -16.54 15.86
N TYR A 277 -11.67 -17.36 14.93
CA TYR A 277 -11.96 -18.76 15.18
C TYR A 277 -10.75 -19.61 14.81
N SER A 278 -10.11 -20.21 15.80
CA SER A 278 -8.98 -21.11 15.60
C SER A 278 -9.49 -22.46 15.15
N VAL A 279 -9.11 -22.89 13.96
CA VAL A 279 -9.50 -24.17 13.34
C VAL A 279 -8.35 -25.16 13.53
N GLU A 280 -8.37 -25.83 14.68
CA GLU A 280 -7.45 -26.92 15.02
C GLU A 280 -8.20 -27.97 15.86
N ALA A 281 -7.75 -29.22 15.76
CA ALA A 281 -8.33 -30.36 16.45
C ALA A 281 -7.25 -31.32 16.97
N ASP A 282 -7.41 -31.72 18.23
CA ASP A 282 -6.71 -32.85 18.84
C ASP A 282 -7.67 -33.45 19.87
N ILE A 283 -8.46 -34.43 19.44
CA ILE A 283 -9.53 -35.04 20.23
C ILE A 283 -8.96 -35.66 21.50
N ARG A 284 -7.74 -36.20 21.45
CA ARG A 284 -7.09 -36.83 22.60
C ARG A 284 -6.71 -35.82 23.68
N LYS A 285 -6.38 -34.59 23.27
CA LYS A 285 -6.07 -33.47 24.18
C LYS A 285 -7.29 -32.60 24.49
N GLY A 286 -8.46 -32.91 23.95
CA GLY A 286 -9.67 -32.09 24.10
C GLY A 286 -9.54 -30.72 23.43
N ILE A 287 -8.72 -30.62 22.36
CA ILE A 287 -8.60 -29.40 21.56
C ILE A 287 -9.62 -29.47 20.43
N TYR A 288 -10.45 -28.44 20.36
CA TYR A 288 -11.52 -28.29 19.37
C TYR A 288 -11.47 -26.88 18.78
N PRO A 289 -12.04 -26.68 17.58
CA PRO A 289 -12.19 -25.36 17.01
C PRO A 289 -12.90 -24.40 17.98
N SER A 290 -12.37 -23.20 18.16
CA SER A 290 -12.84 -22.28 19.20
C SER A 290 -12.44 -20.84 18.93
N ASN A 291 -13.20 -19.89 19.51
CA ASN A 291 -12.83 -18.47 19.48
C ASN A 291 -11.55 -18.21 20.29
N LYS A 292 -10.68 -17.38 19.73
CA LYS A 292 -9.45 -16.83 20.31
C LYS A 292 -9.47 -15.31 20.17
N LEU A 293 -8.52 -14.64 20.80
CA LEU A 293 -8.36 -13.19 20.80
C LEU A 293 -6.99 -12.81 20.23
N ASN A 294 -6.81 -11.53 19.90
CA ASN A 294 -5.52 -10.96 19.49
C ASN A 294 -4.92 -11.58 18.21
N TYR A 295 -5.75 -11.83 17.19
CA TYR A 295 -5.30 -12.33 15.89
C TYR A 295 -4.08 -11.54 15.37
N HIS A 296 -2.93 -12.22 15.30
CA HIS A 296 -1.62 -11.70 14.89
C HIS A 296 -1.33 -10.25 15.33
N TYR A 297 -1.65 -9.90 16.59
CA TYR A 297 -1.68 -8.50 17.01
C TYR A 297 -0.35 -7.75 16.83
N GLU A 298 0.79 -8.40 17.06
CA GLU A 298 2.13 -7.81 16.91
C GLU A 298 2.41 -7.39 15.47
N VAL A 299 2.14 -8.30 14.54
CA VAL A 299 2.30 -8.08 13.10
C VAL A 299 1.34 -7.01 12.58
N VAL A 300 0.08 -7.11 12.98
CA VAL A 300 -0.96 -6.18 12.53
C VAL A 300 -0.70 -4.77 13.07
N ASP A 301 -0.29 -4.61 14.34
CA ASP A 301 0.05 -3.30 14.89
C ASP A 301 1.34 -2.73 14.29
N TYR A 302 2.30 -3.59 13.98
CA TYR A 302 3.51 -3.18 13.27
C TYR A 302 3.14 -2.50 11.93
N TRP A 303 2.32 -3.13 11.10
CA TRP A 303 1.94 -2.51 9.82
C TRP A 303 0.98 -1.33 9.99
N LEU A 304 -0.15 -1.54 10.68
CA LEU A 304 -1.25 -0.59 10.68
C LEU A 304 -1.02 0.61 11.60
N ARG A 305 -0.07 0.52 12.55
CA ARG A 305 0.29 1.62 13.44
C ARG A 305 1.73 2.07 13.26
N ASN A 306 2.72 1.18 13.36
CA ASN A 306 4.13 1.59 13.34
C ASN A 306 4.55 2.09 11.95
N MET A 307 4.38 1.27 10.91
CA MET A 307 4.83 1.58 9.56
C MET A 307 4.03 2.72 8.92
N THR A 308 2.71 2.75 9.13
CA THR A 308 1.86 3.87 8.66
C THR A 308 2.20 5.20 9.36
N SER A 309 2.47 5.19 10.66
CA SER A 309 2.88 6.40 11.38
C SER A 309 4.26 6.89 10.93
N PHE A 310 5.19 5.95 10.70
CA PHE A 310 6.49 6.27 10.14
C PHE A 310 6.39 6.91 8.75
N ASP A 311 5.65 6.29 7.83
CA ASP A 311 5.43 6.82 6.48
C ASP A 311 4.80 8.23 6.50
N LYS A 312 3.82 8.45 7.40
CA LYS A 312 3.22 9.76 7.59
C LYS A 312 4.22 10.79 8.11
N ALA A 313 5.03 10.45 9.11
CA ALA A 313 6.00 11.37 9.71
C ALA A 313 7.08 11.81 8.69
N LEU A 314 7.44 10.94 7.74
CA LEU A 314 8.36 11.30 6.66
C LEU A 314 7.81 12.42 5.77
N SER A 315 6.49 12.42 5.52
CA SER A 315 5.84 13.50 4.76
C SER A 315 6.00 14.84 5.46
N ASP A 316 5.89 14.86 6.79
CA ASP A 316 6.01 16.08 7.59
C ASP A 316 7.47 16.58 7.60
N VAL A 317 8.45 15.69 7.78
CA VAL A 317 9.89 16.04 7.76
C VAL A 317 10.34 16.52 6.38
N LEU A 318 9.98 15.82 5.31
CA LEU A 318 10.34 16.22 3.94
C LEU A 318 9.67 17.54 3.53
N ARG A 319 8.50 17.85 4.09
CA ARG A 319 7.87 19.15 3.91
C ARG A 319 8.66 20.27 4.58
N PHE A 320 9.33 20.02 5.72
CA PHE A 320 10.24 20.99 6.32
C PHE A 320 11.53 21.16 5.50
N ASP A 321 12.13 20.07 4.99
CA ASP A 321 13.31 20.16 4.12
C ASP A 321 13.01 20.88 2.78
N LEU A 322 11.80 20.74 2.23
CA LEU A 322 11.39 21.50 1.04
C LEU A 322 11.16 23.00 1.32
N TYR A 323 10.83 23.37 2.56
CA TYR A 323 10.67 24.77 2.98
C TYR A 323 12.01 25.41 3.35
N ASP A 324 12.97 24.65 3.88
CA ASP A 324 14.31 25.13 4.22
C ASP A 324 15.35 24.99 3.09
N VAL A 325 15.00 24.34 1.97
CA VAL A 325 15.87 24.22 0.78
C VAL A 325 15.19 24.70 -0.50
N ILE A 326 14.79 25.98 -0.56
CA ILE A 326 14.77 26.75 -1.81
C ILE A 326 15.26 28.19 -1.51
N PRO A 327 16.54 28.48 -1.78
CA PRO A 327 16.81 29.15 -3.04
C PRO A 327 17.39 28.10 -3.97
N SER A 328 16.63 27.78 -5.01
CA SER A 328 17.08 26.90 -6.09
C SER A 328 18.49 27.31 -6.51
N ALA A 329 19.35 26.34 -6.86
CA ALA A 329 20.68 26.65 -7.41
C ALA A 329 20.63 27.63 -8.60
N SER A 330 19.45 27.77 -9.24
CA SER A 330 19.12 28.84 -10.18
C SER A 330 19.10 30.22 -9.52
N THR A 331 18.33 30.45 -8.45
CA THR A 331 18.30 31.74 -7.73
C THR A 331 19.64 32.12 -7.09
N ALA A 332 20.42 31.18 -6.56
CA ALA A 332 21.77 31.46 -6.08
C ALA A 332 22.73 31.86 -7.22
N ARG A 333 22.62 31.22 -8.39
CA ARG A 333 23.36 31.61 -9.60
C ARG A 333 22.90 32.97 -10.13
N THR A 334 21.60 33.25 -10.14
CA THR A 334 21.06 34.56 -10.56
C THR A 334 21.54 35.67 -9.63
N MET A 335 21.51 35.45 -8.31
CA MET A 335 22.05 36.40 -7.32
C MET A 335 23.56 36.59 -7.48
N ALA A 336 24.32 35.52 -7.67
CA ALA A 336 25.76 35.61 -7.94
C ALA A 336 26.04 36.37 -9.25
N SER A 337 25.27 36.14 -10.32
CA SER A 337 25.40 36.87 -11.57
C SER A 337 25.05 38.35 -11.43
N ILE A 338 24.01 38.70 -10.66
CA ILE A 338 23.64 40.09 -10.38
C ILE A 338 24.74 40.80 -9.59
N VAL A 339 25.31 40.14 -8.58
CA VAL A 339 26.42 40.69 -7.78
C VAL A 339 27.68 40.87 -8.62
N LEU A 340 28.04 39.87 -9.44
CA LEU A 340 29.20 39.96 -10.33
C LEU A 340 29.03 41.04 -11.39
N PHE A 341 27.83 41.18 -11.97
CA PHE A 341 27.51 42.26 -12.91
C PHE A 341 27.58 43.63 -12.24
N GLY A 342 27.04 43.76 -11.02
CA GLY A 342 27.14 44.97 -10.21
C GLY A 342 28.60 45.36 -9.93
N LEU A 343 29.45 44.41 -9.54
CA LEU A 343 30.87 44.64 -9.30
C LEU A 343 31.63 45.04 -10.59
N ALA A 344 31.32 44.40 -11.72
CA ALA A 344 31.91 44.74 -13.01
C ALA A 344 31.52 46.17 -13.46
N LEU A 345 30.26 46.56 -13.26
CA LEU A 345 29.79 47.91 -13.55
C LEU A 345 30.49 48.95 -12.67
N LEU A 346 30.70 48.62 -11.39
CA LEU A 346 31.36 49.49 -10.42
C LEU A 346 32.85 49.67 -10.77
N LEU A 347 33.53 48.61 -11.18
CA LEU A 347 34.89 48.67 -11.72
C LEU A 347 34.97 49.50 -13.00
N LEU A 348 34.03 49.34 -13.92
CA LEU A 348 33.97 50.14 -15.15
C LEU A 348 33.80 51.64 -14.83
N LEU A 349 32.91 51.97 -13.89
CA LEU A 349 32.72 53.35 -13.42
C LEU A 349 34.00 53.90 -12.77
N PHE A 350 34.72 53.12 -11.98
CA PHE A 350 36.01 53.54 -11.42
C PHE A 350 37.06 53.80 -12.51
N VAL A 351 37.15 52.94 -13.52
CA VAL A 351 38.06 53.13 -14.66
C VAL A 351 37.69 54.37 -15.46
N LEU A 352 36.40 54.61 -15.69
CA LEU A 352 35.91 55.82 -16.37
C LEU A 352 36.22 57.08 -15.56
N MET A 353 35.99 57.06 -14.24
CA MET A 353 36.33 58.19 -13.36
C MET A 353 37.85 58.45 -13.34
N ALA A 354 38.67 57.40 -13.33
CA ALA A 354 40.12 57.51 -13.42
C ALA A 354 40.55 58.08 -14.78
N ALA A 355 39.96 57.63 -15.89
CA ALA A 355 40.22 58.18 -17.22
C ALA A 355 39.75 59.65 -17.37
N CYS A 356 38.62 60.02 -16.75
CA CYS A 356 38.17 61.41 -16.70
C CYS A 356 39.12 62.28 -15.86
N SER A 357 39.72 61.73 -14.79
CA SER A 357 40.71 62.45 -13.99
C SER A 357 42.05 62.67 -14.70
N THR A 358 42.42 61.79 -15.65
CA THR A 358 43.63 61.98 -16.47
C THR A 358 43.40 62.87 -17.70
N LEU A 359 42.14 63.02 -18.14
CA LEU A 359 41.73 63.95 -19.21
C LEU A 359 41.42 65.36 -18.71
N SER A 360 41.29 65.56 -17.39
CA SER A 360 41.19 66.90 -16.80
C SER A 360 42.56 67.55 -16.77
N ALA A 361 42.94 68.15 -17.90
CA ALA A 361 44.11 69.00 -18.00
C ALA A 361 44.09 70.06 -16.89
N SER A 362 45.15 70.07 -16.11
CA SER A 362 45.44 71.06 -15.09
C SER A 362 45.92 72.32 -15.79
N ASP A 363 45.04 73.32 -15.92
CA ASP A 363 45.49 74.69 -16.16
C ASP A 363 45.73 75.39 -14.79
N PRO A 364 46.91 76.00 -14.59
CA PRO A 364 47.24 76.73 -13.37
C PRO A 364 46.56 78.10 -13.30
N PRO A 365 46.48 78.71 -12.11
CA PRO A 365 45.73 79.94 -11.90
C PRO A 365 46.52 81.14 -12.43
N ASN A 366 45.87 81.99 -13.24
CA ASN A 366 46.33 83.35 -13.48
C ASN A 366 45.30 84.35 -12.94
N HIS A 367 45.82 85.22 -12.07
CA HIS A 367 45.17 86.40 -11.55
C HIS A 367 44.78 87.37 -12.67
N GLU A 368 43.56 87.94 -12.60
CA GLU A 368 43.36 89.38 -12.84
C GLU A 368 41.99 89.84 -12.33
N GLN A 369 41.84 91.15 -12.23
CA GLN A 369 41.12 91.90 -11.20
C GLN A 369 39.71 92.40 -11.62
N VAL A 370 38.81 92.50 -10.61
CA VAL A 370 37.83 93.61 -10.35
C VAL A 370 36.56 93.68 -11.25
N PRO A 371 35.40 94.28 -10.87
CA PRO A 371 35.00 95.00 -9.64
C PRO A 371 33.72 94.53 -8.91
N LEU A 372 33.57 95.08 -7.70
CA LEU A 372 32.38 95.16 -6.86
C LEU A 372 31.10 95.61 -7.59
N VAL A 373 29.98 94.86 -7.40
CA VAL A 373 28.61 95.38 -7.52
C VAL A 373 27.68 94.74 -6.48
N HIS A 374 27.23 95.59 -5.57
CA HIS A 374 25.99 95.62 -4.77
C HIS A 374 25.33 94.37 -4.17
N HIS A 375 25.33 94.41 -2.84
CA HIS A 375 24.42 93.76 -1.89
C HIS A 375 22.93 94.01 -2.22
N LYS A 376 22.10 92.95 -2.20
CA LYS A 376 20.66 93.04 -1.90
C LYS A 376 20.19 91.78 -1.15
N PRO A 377 19.54 91.90 0.03
CA PRO A 377 19.16 90.77 0.88
C PRO A 377 17.70 90.36 0.69
N SER A 378 17.42 89.05 0.68
CA SER A 378 16.12 88.39 0.96
C SER A 378 16.19 86.95 0.43
N GLN A 379 15.61 85.90 0.99
CA GLN A 379 14.68 85.75 2.11
C GLN A 379 14.72 84.25 2.47
N ILE A 380 14.82 83.95 3.76
CA ILE A 380 14.62 82.62 4.30
C ILE A 380 13.16 82.24 4.08
N THR A 381 12.90 81.09 3.45
CA THR A 381 11.63 80.38 3.64
C THR A 381 11.90 78.92 3.97
N ARG A 382 11.96 78.68 5.27
CA ARG A 382 11.79 77.37 5.90
C ARG A 382 10.35 76.93 5.63
N LYS A 383 10.13 75.72 5.14
CA LYS A 383 8.83 75.06 5.28
C LYS A 383 9.01 73.70 5.92
N ASP A 384 8.17 73.53 6.94
CA ASP A 384 8.12 72.46 7.90
C ASP A 384 7.53 71.17 7.31
N THR A 385 8.06 70.08 7.83
CA THR A 385 7.33 69.02 8.54
C THR A 385 5.86 68.84 8.17
N VAL A 386 5.53 67.67 7.60
CA VAL A 386 4.21 67.05 7.78
C VAL A 386 4.43 65.61 8.23
N VAL A 387 4.14 65.40 9.52
CA VAL A 387 3.77 64.14 10.16
C VAL A 387 2.26 64.16 10.30
N VAL A 388 1.53 63.13 9.83
CA VAL A 388 0.29 62.55 10.43
C VAL A 388 0.10 61.18 9.77
N SER A 389 0.39 60.06 10.44
CA SER A 389 -0.46 59.24 11.33
C SER A 389 -1.54 58.39 10.66
N ALA A 390 -1.46 57.11 11.04
CA ALA A 390 -2.41 56.00 10.96
C ALA A 390 -3.91 56.33 10.93
N LEU A 391 -4.67 55.45 10.26
CA LEU A 391 -6.03 55.12 10.66
C LEU A 391 -6.37 53.65 10.38
N LYS A 392 -7.06 53.10 11.39
CA LYS A 392 -7.49 51.74 11.68
C LYS A 392 -8.59 51.21 10.75
N ALA A 393 -8.60 49.89 10.61
CA ALA A 393 -9.72 48.94 10.70
C ALA A 393 -11.08 49.26 10.04
N ARG A 394 -11.49 48.35 9.16
CA ARG A 394 -12.72 47.57 9.34
C ARG A 394 -12.63 46.22 8.64
#